data_AF-D0LG23-F1
#
_entry.id   AF-D0LG23-F1
#
_cell.length_a   1.000
_cell.length_b   1.000
_cell.length_c   1.000
_cell.angle_alpha   90.00
_cell.angle_beta   90.00
_cell.angle_gamma   90.00
#
_symmetry.space_group_name_H-M   'P 1'
#
loop_
_entity.id
_entity.type
_entity.pdbx_description
1 polymer ?
#
loop_
_entity_poly.entity_id
_entity_poly.type
_entity_poly.pdbx_seq_one_letter_code
_entity_poly.pdbx_strand_id
1 'polypeptide(L)'
;MASLYDDILRIATNYMGVAAEEYVRRRIRIVQRGHDPETISADRLERLAAGIDMTAKGYMSDAKAAAFRDAILDLKRVHDDG
;
A
#
# COMPACT_ATOMS: atom_id res chain seq x y z
N MET A 1 17.76 7.30 -1.00
CA MET A 1 16.72 6.46 -1.63
C MET A 1 15.52 6.49 -0.70
N ALA A 2 14.32 6.78 -1.21
CA ALA A 2 13.11 6.65 -0.41
C ALA A 2 12.87 5.16 -0.14
N SER A 3 12.39 4.81 1.06
CA SER A 3 12.08 3.42 1.38
C SER A 3 10.81 2.97 0.66
N LEU A 4 10.62 1.66 0.49
CA LEU A 4 9.37 1.12 -0.07
C LEU A 4 8.14 1.58 0.75
N TYR A 5 8.30 1.71 2.06
CA TYR A 5 7.27 2.26 2.94
C TYR A 5 6.91 3.70 2.58
N ASP A 6 7.89 4.57 2.33
CA ASP A 6 7.65 5.97 1.96
C ASP A 6 6.93 6.08 0.61
N ASP A 7 7.26 5.21 -0.35
CA ASP A 7 6.57 5.16 -1.63
C ASP A 7 5.11 4.72 -1.48
N ILE A 8 4.85 3.68 -0.68
CA ILE A 8 3.47 3.26 -0.37
C ILE A 8 2.71 4.38 0.31
N LEU A 9 3.32 5.06 1.28
CA LEU A 9 2.69 6.16 2.01
C LEU A 9 2.38 7.35 1.10
N ARG A 10 3.30 7.71 0.21
CA ARG A 10 3.10 8.77 -0.78
C ARG A 10 1.94 8.44 -1.71
N ILE A 11 1.88 7.21 -2.23
CA ILE A 11 0.74 6.77 -3.05
C ILE A 11 -0.55 6.88 -2.24
N ALA A 12 -0.60 6.29 -1.04
CA ALA A 12 -1.80 6.30 -0.21
C ALA A 12 -2.29 7.72 0.13
N THR A 13 -1.37 8.66 0.35
CA THR A 13 -1.68 10.06 0.63
C THR A 13 -2.45 10.72 -0.52
N ASN A 14 -2.15 10.36 -1.77
CA ASN A 14 -2.89 10.86 -2.93
C ASN A 14 -4.35 10.37 -2.97
N TYR A 15 -4.65 9.22 -2.36
CA TYR A 15 -6.01 8.65 -2.35
C TYR A 15 -6.81 9.02 -1.11
N MET A 16 -6.15 9.05 0.06
CA MET A 16 -6.77 9.13 1.38
C MET A 16 -6.42 10.40 2.17
N GLY A 17 -5.47 11.21 1.69
CA GLY A 17 -4.99 12.40 2.39
C GLY A 17 -4.40 12.05 3.76
N VAL A 18 -4.77 12.82 4.78
CA VAL A 18 -4.23 12.69 6.15
C VAL A 18 -4.51 11.33 6.80
N ALA A 19 -5.51 10.58 6.34
CA ALA A 19 -5.84 9.24 6.86
C ALA A 19 -4.91 8.14 6.30
N ALA A 20 -4.07 8.45 5.31
CA ALA A 20 -3.22 7.48 4.62
C ALA A 20 -2.23 6.79 5.55
N GLU A 21 -1.60 7.53 6.46
CA GLU A 21 -0.54 6.98 7.31
C GLU A 21 -1.06 5.88 8.24
N GLU A 22 -2.13 6.15 8.98
CA GLU A 22 -2.74 5.17 9.87
C GLU A 22 -3.22 3.94 9.09
N TYR A 23 -3.86 4.18 7.93
CA TYR A 23 -4.33 3.12 7.06
C TYR A 23 -3.18 2.22 6.59
N VAL A 24 -2.13 2.80 6.02
CA VAL A 24 -0.96 2.08 5.50
C VAL A 24 -0.26 1.32 6.61
N ARG A 25 0.04 1.96 7.75
CA ARG A 25 0.68 1.30 8.90
C ARG A 25 -0.12 0.06 9.34
N ARG A 26 -1.45 0.19 9.46
CA ARG A 26 -2.32 -0.92 9.85
C ARG A 26 -2.31 -2.04 8.81
N ARG A 27 -2.47 -1.70 7.52
CA ARG A 27 -2.49 -2.70 6.43
C ARG A 27 -1.15 -3.44 6.32
N ILE A 28 -0.04 -2.71 6.43
CA ILE A 28 1.30 -3.29 6.37
C ILE A 28 1.54 -4.23 7.57
N ARG A 29 1.20 -3.82 8.80
CA ARG A 29 1.31 -4.71 9.97
C ARG A 29 0.54 -6.01 9.78
N ILE A 30 -0.63 -5.98 9.16
CA ILE A 30 -1.42 -7.19 8.88
C ILE A 30 -0.66 -8.12 7.91
N VAL A 31 -0.18 -7.60 6.78
CA VAL A 31 0.52 -8.45 5.78
C VAL A 31 1.90 -8.91 6.25
N GLN A 32 2.51 -8.14 7.15
CA GLN A 32 3.77 -8.47 7.81
C GLN A 32 3.59 -9.19 9.16
N ARG A 33 2.38 -9.63 9.54
CA ARG A 33 2.13 -10.38 10.78
C ARG A 33 2.66 -9.70 12.06
N GLY A 34 2.58 -8.38 12.12
CA GLY A 34 2.97 -7.58 13.29
C GLY A 34 4.39 -7.00 13.26
N HIS A 35 5.21 -7.30 12.24
CA HIS A 35 6.50 -6.62 12.06
C HIS A 35 6.33 -5.14 11.68
N ASP A 36 7.41 -4.37 11.87
CA ASP A 36 7.46 -2.93 11.66
C ASP A 36 7.13 -2.56 10.20
N PRO A 37 6.17 -1.66 9.95
CA PRO A 37 5.78 -1.25 8.60
C PRO A 37 6.90 -0.77 7.71
N GLU A 38 7.88 -0.10 8.33
CA GLU A 38 9.03 0.51 7.68
C GLU A 38 9.96 -0.54 7.04
N THR A 39 9.85 -1.82 7.42
CA THR A 39 10.66 -2.92 6.88
C THR A 39 9.97 -3.74 5.79
N ILE A 40 8.85 -3.25 5.25
CA ILE A 40 8.11 -3.97 4.20
C ILE A 40 8.99 -4.27 2.98
N SER A 41 8.88 -5.50 2.49
CA SER A 41 9.57 -6.00 1.30
C SER A 41 8.63 -6.14 0.10
N ALA A 42 9.20 -6.13 -1.12
CA ALA A 42 8.46 -6.15 -2.38
C ALA A 42 7.55 -7.40 -2.53
N ASP A 43 7.94 -8.56 -1.98
CA ASP A 43 7.13 -9.79 -1.99
C ASP A 43 5.78 -9.64 -1.26
N ARG A 44 5.63 -8.60 -0.42
CA ARG A 44 4.40 -8.32 0.34
C ARG A 44 3.43 -7.42 -0.41
N LEU A 45 3.84 -6.78 -1.50
CA LEU A 45 3.02 -5.80 -2.23
C LEU A 45 1.76 -6.40 -2.82
N GLU A 46 1.79 -7.64 -3.31
CA GLU A 46 0.57 -8.32 -3.80
C GLU A 46 -0.46 -8.55 -2.70
N ARG A 47 0.00 -8.98 -1.51
CA ARG A 47 -0.88 -9.15 -0.35
C ARG A 47 -1.41 -7.81 0.15
N LEU A 48 -0.59 -6.76 0.11
CA LEU A 48 -0.99 -5.41 0.46
C LEU A 48 -2.07 -4.90 -0.49
N ALA A 49 -1.86 -5.04 -1.79
CA ALA A 49 -2.79 -4.64 -2.85
C ALA A 49 -4.12 -5.37 -2.74
N ALA A 50 -4.13 -6.69 -2.53
CA ALA A 50 -5.36 -7.45 -2.28
C ALA A 50 -6.10 -6.92 -1.03
N GLY A 51 -5.34 -6.59 0.02
CA GLY A 51 -5.86 -5.97 1.21
C GLY A 51 -6.51 -4.60 1.00
N ILE A 52 -5.93 -3.81 0.10
CA ILE A 52 -6.45 -2.51 -0.33
C ILE A 52 -7.74 -2.69 -1.12
N ASP A 53 -7.77 -3.60 -2.10
CA ASP A 53 -8.95 -3.87 -2.91
C ASP A 53 -10.17 -4.26 -2.07
N MET A 54 -9.95 -5.04 -1.00
CA MET A 54 -11.02 -5.44 -0.08
C MET A 54 -11.52 -4.32 0.83
N THR A 55 -10.66 -3.38 1.24
CA THR A 55 -10.99 -2.43 2.31
C THR A 55 -11.17 -1.00 1.84
N ALA A 56 -10.43 -0.56 0.82
CA ALA A 56 -10.51 0.80 0.29
C ALA A 56 -11.90 1.10 -0.29
N LYS A 57 -12.61 0.11 -0.83
CA LYS A 57 -14.00 0.24 -1.32
C LYS A 57 -15.00 0.70 -0.25
N GLY A 58 -14.68 0.51 1.04
CA GLY A 58 -15.48 1.06 2.14
C GLY A 58 -15.29 2.56 2.38
N TYR A 59 -14.24 3.15 1.80
CA TYR A 59 -13.85 4.56 1.99
C TYR A 59 -13.90 5.38 0.70
N MET A 60 -13.92 4.72 -0.46
CA MET A 60 -13.93 5.36 -1.78
C MET A 60 -14.64 4.49 -2.82
N SER A 61 -14.89 5.04 -4.01
CA SER A 61 -15.51 4.28 -5.10
C SER A 61 -14.66 3.09 -5.56
N ASP A 62 -15.31 2.06 -6.10
CA ASP A 62 -14.65 0.86 -6.63
C ASP A 62 -13.56 1.17 -7.65
N ALA A 63 -13.81 2.11 -8.56
CA ALA A 63 -12.84 2.54 -9.55
C ALA A 63 -11.61 3.19 -8.90
N LYS A 64 -11.81 4.03 -7.86
CA LYS A 64 -10.70 4.69 -7.15
C LYS A 64 -9.92 3.68 -6.30
N ALA A 65 -10.59 2.72 -5.68
CA ALA A 65 -9.96 1.64 -4.93
C ALA A 65 -9.13 0.71 -5.84
N ALA A 66 -9.65 0.38 -7.03
CA ALA A 66 -8.91 -0.39 -8.03
C ALA A 66 -7.65 0.35 -8.52
N ALA A 67 -7.77 1.65 -8.82
CA ALA A 67 -6.63 2.47 -9.19
C ALA A 67 -5.57 2.53 -8.07
N PHE A 68 -5.99 2.61 -6.80
CA PHE A 68 -5.07 2.60 -5.67
C PHE A 68 -4.34 1.24 -5.54
N ARG A 69 -5.07 0.13 -5.66
CA ARG A 69 -4.49 -1.22 -5.71
C ARG A 69 -3.42 -1.32 -6.81
N ASP A 70 -3.74 -0.87 -8.01
CA ASP A 70 -2.85 -0.96 -9.18
C ASP A 70 -1.59 -0.12 -8.99
N ALA A 71 -1.71 1.08 -8.42
CA ALA A 71 -0.55 1.91 -8.09
C ALA A 71 0.41 1.22 -7.10
N ILE A 72 -0.10 0.44 -6.14
CA ILE A 72 0.73 -0.36 -5.22
C ILE A 72 1.38 -1.54 -5.93
N LEU A 73 0.68 -2.19 -6.86
CA LEU A 73 1.26 -3.28 -7.66
C LEU A 73 2.36 -2.77 -8.60
N ASP A 74 2.24 -1.55 -9.12
CA ASP A 74 3.29 -0.95 -9.96
C ASP A 74 4.60 -0.72 -9.19
N LEU A 75 4.56 -0.51 -7.87
CA LEU A 75 5.79 -0.45 -7.06
C LEU A 75 6.58 -1.75 -7.11
N LYS A 76 5.91 -2.90 -7.27
CA LYS A 76 6.60 -4.18 -7.37
C LYS A 76 7.50 -4.22 -8.60
N ARG A 77 7.04 -3.71 -9.74
CA ARG A 77 7.84 -3.62 -10.98
C ARG A 77 9.09 -2.78 -10.76
N VAL A 78 8.93 -1.62 -10.14
CA VAL A 78 10.03 -0.68 -9.87
C VAL A 78 11.08 -1.26 -8.92
N HIS A 79 10.66 -2.09 -7.95
CA HIS A 79 11.54 -2.66 -6.93
C HIS A 79 12.03 -4.09 -7.23
N ASP A 80 11.42 -4.83 -8.17
CA ASP A 80 11.90 -6.14 -8.65
C ASP A 80 12.98 -5.99 -9.75
N ASP A 81 12.99 -4.89 -10.50
CA ASP A 81 13.97 -4.59 -11.56
C ASP A 81 15.23 -3.83 -11.06
N GLY A 82 15.34 -3.61 -9.75
CA GLY A 82 16.39 -2.81 -9.08
C GLY A 82 17.48 -3.61 -8.40
#